data_AF-A0A316D905-F1
#
_entry.id   AF-A0A316D905-F1
#
_cell.length_a   1.000
_cell.length_b   1.000
_cell.length_c   1.000
_cell.angle_alpha   90.00
_cell.angle_beta   90.00
_cell.angle_gamma   90.00
#
_symmetry.space_group_name_H-M   'P 1'
#
loop_
_entity.id
_entity.type
_entity.pdbx_description
1 polymer ?
#
loop_
_entity_poly.entity_id
_entity_poly.type
_entity_poly.pdbx_seq_one_letter_code
_entity_poly.pdbx_strand_id
1 'polypeptide(L)'
;MDKSILKLLTQTVLIENSTGTTKHGTVEYGPPELCKALVMLEIKAVRDDQNNEVVSSGHIYLDGKVVVGIKSRVTLPNGSKPPILSVKPQFDLDGSVHHWTVYF
;
A
#
# COMPACT_ATOMS: atom_id res chain seq x y z
N MET A 1 19.52 -7.58 1.10
CA MET A 1 18.32 -8.31 1.62
C MET A 1 17.69 -9.09 0.46
N ASP A 2 16.70 -9.97 0.68
CA ASP A 2 16.27 -11.02 -0.27
C ASP A 2 15.66 -10.45 -1.58
N LYS A 3 16.40 -10.49 -2.70
CA LYS A 3 15.98 -10.04 -4.06
C LYS A 3 14.78 -10.83 -4.64
N SER A 4 14.22 -11.74 -3.84
CA SER A 4 13.19 -12.70 -4.22
C SER A 4 11.80 -12.07 -4.29
N ILE A 5 11.49 -11.09 -3.44
CA ILE A 5 10.10 -10.58 -3.32
C ILE A 5 9.65 -9.78 -4.56
N LEU A 6 10.56 -9.02 -5.19
CA LEU A 6 10.25 -8.28 -6.41
C LEU A 6 9.90 -9.21 -7.58
N LYS A 7 10.41 -10.45 -7.59
CA LYS A 7 10.07 -11.47 -8.59
C LYS A 7 8.67 -12.06 -8.37
N LEU A 8 8.12 -11.92 -7.17
CA LEU A 8 6.81 -12.44 -6.80
C LEU A 8 5.67 -11.43 -7.03
N LEU A 9 5.98 -10.20 -7.45
CA LEU A 9 5.00 -9.16 -7.81
C LEU A 9 4.28 -9.52 -9.12
N THR A 10 3.41 -10.52 -9.05
CA THR A 10 2.74 -11.14 -10.19
C THR A 10 1.36 -10.54 -10.46
N GLN A 11 0.77 -9.87 -9.47
CA GLN A 11 -0.55 -9.26 -9.58
C GLN A 11 -0.43 -7.78 -9.93
N THR A 12 -1.54 -7.19 -10.35
CA THR A 12 -1.63 -5.77 -10.68
C THR A 12 -2.68 -5.11 -9.80
N VAL A 13 -2.31 -3.99 -9.20
CA VAL A 13 -3.19 -3.14 -8.39
C VAL A 13 -3.22 -1.73 -8.98
N LEU A 14 -4.28 -0.97 -8.70
CA LEU A 14 -4.33 0.46 -9.02
C LEU A 14 -4.09 1.26 -7.75
N ILE A 15 -3.21 2.25 -7.83
CA ILE A 15 -2.95 3.18 -6.74
C ILE A 15 -3.39 4.57 -7.18
N GLU A 16 -4.28 5.17 -6.40
CA GLU A 16 -4.73 6.54 -6.56
C GLU A 16 -4.20 7.32 -5.35
N ASN A 17 -3.20 8.19 -5.56
CA ASN A 17 -2.61 8.97 -4.47
C ASN A 17 -3.50 10.17 -4.11
N SER A 18 -3.63 10.47 -2.82
CA SER A 18 -4.37 11.64 -2.35
C SER A 18 -3.67 12.92 -2.80
N THR A 19 -4.35 13.75 -3.59
CA THR A 19 -3.84 15.06 -4.05
C THR A 19 -4.26 16.20 -3.14
N GLY A 20 -5.23 15.97 -2.26
CA GLY A 20 -5.68 16.96 -1.30
C GLY A 20 -7.07 16.66 -0.76
N THR A 21 -7.70 17.71 -0.24
CA THR A 21 -9.06 17.64 0.25
C THR A 21 -9.82 18.83 -0.33
N THR A 22 -11.01 18.56 -0.88
CA THR A 22 -11.93 19.60 -1.34
C THR A 22 -12.31 20.54 -0.20
N LYS A 23 -12.92 21.69 -0.54
CA LYS A 23 -13.52 22.62 0.43
C LYS A 23 -14.60 21.97 1.32
N HIS A 24 -15.10 20.78 0.95
CA HIS A 24 -16.13 20.04 1.66
C HIS A 24 -15.58 18.83 2.44
N GLY A 25 -14.26 18.68 2.58
CA GLY A 25 -13.67 17.58 3.36
C GLY A 25 -13.53 16.26 2.60
N THR A 26 -13.96 16.20 1.33
CA THR A 26 -13.78 15.02 0.48
C THR A 26 -12.34 14.91 0.00
N VAL A 27 -11.69 13.75 0.16
CA VAL A 27 -10.35 13.48 -0.37
C VAL A 27 -10.41 13.44 -1.90
N GLU A 28 -9.56 14.24 -2.54
CA GLU A 28 -9.33 14.16 -3.98
C GLU A 28 -8.16 13.22 -4.26
N TYR A 29 -8.31 12.46 -5.34
CA TYR A 29 -7.31 11.50 -5.76
C TYR A 29 -6.76 11.89 -7.14
N GLY A 30 -5.46 11.68 -7.30
CA GLY A 30 -4.77 11.85 -8.57
C GLY A 30 -5.11 10.75 -9.58
N PRO A 31 -4.49 10.78 -10.76
CA PRO A 31 -4.68 9.74 -11.76
C PRO A 31 -4.29 8.36 -11.21
N PRO A 32 -5.02 7.29 -11.58
CA PRO A 32 -4.69 5.95 -11.15
C PRO A 32 -3.39 5.45 -11.80
N GLU A 33 -2.50 4.88 -11.00
CA GLU A 33 -1.27 4.24 -11.46
C GLU A 33 -1.39 2.71 -11.37
N LEU A 34 -1.10 2.00 -12.46
CA LEU A 34 -1.04 0.54 -12.47
C LEU A 34 0.31 0.08 -11.92
N CYS A 35 0.28 -0.62 -10.79
CA CYS A 35 1.49 -1.10 -10.12
C CYS A 35 1.49 -2.62 -10.03
N LYS A 36 2.67 -3.22 -10.18
CA LYS A 36 2.86 -4.64 -9.86
C LYS A 36 2.90 -4.83 -8.34
N ALA A 37 2.17 -5.83 -7.86
CA ALA A 37 2.09 -6.13 -6.45
C ALA A 37 2.05 -7.64 -6.20
N LEU A 38 2.32 -8.02 -4.95
CA LEU A 38 1.97 -9.32 -4.39
C LEU A 38 0.93 -9.08 -3.29
N VAL A 39 -0.29 -9.60 -3.47
CA VAL A 39 -1.39 -9.50 -2.51
C VAL A 39 -1.41 -10.75 -1.64
N MET A 40 -1.36 -10.54 -0.33
CA MET A 40 -1.39 -11.58 0.69
C MET A 40 -2.63 -11.37 1.58
N LEU A 41 -3.56 -12.32 1.57
CA LEU A 41 -4.75 -12.28 2.42
C LEU A 41 -4.45 -13.04 3.71
N GLU A 42 -3.93 -12.33 4.69
CA GLU A 42 -3.57 -12.85 6.01
C GLU A 42 -4.07 -11.87 7.07
N ILE A 43 -4.77 -12.40 8.08
CA ILE A 43 -5.29 -11.59 9.18
C ILE A 43 -4.16 -11.29 10.16
N LYS A 44 -3.94 -10.00 10.47
CA LYS A 44 -2.86 -9.58 11.38
C LYS A 44 -3.23 -8.35 12.19
N ALA A 45 -2.85 -8.33 13.46
CA ALA A 45 -2.90 -7.12 14.28
C ALA A 45 -1.81 -6.13 13.82
N VAL A 46 -2.21 -4.93 13.46
CA VAL A 46 -1.33 -3.83 13.05
C VAL A 46 -1.68 -2.56 13.80
N ARG A 47 -0.78 -1.57 13.76
CA ARG A 47 -1.05 -0.23 14.28
C ARG A 47 -1.44 0.68 13.12
N ASP A 48 -2.55 1.39 13.27
CA ASP A 48 -2.98 2.42 12.33
C ASP A 48 -2.14 3.71 12.46
N ASP A 49 -2.48 4.74 11.68
CA ASP A 49 -1.83 6.05 11.72
C ASP A 49 -2.10 6.83 13.02
N GLN A 50 -3.11 6.43 13.78
CA GLN A 50 -3.47 6.97 15.09
C GLN A 50 -2.86 6.14 16.24
N ASN A 51 -2.03 5.14 15.93
CA ASN A 51 -1.39 4.23 16.88
C ASN A 51 -2.36 3.30 17.63
N ASN A 52 -3.59 3.13 17.14
CA ASN A 52 -4.54 2.14 17.64
C ASN A 52 -4.21 0.77 17.07
N GLU A 53 -4.52 -0.28 17.84
CA GLU A 53 -4.43 -1.65 17.35
C GLU A 53 -5.68 -2.00 16.54
N VAL A 54 -5.47 -2.34 15.27
CA VAL A 54 -6.51 -2.69 14.31
C VAL A 54 -6.20 -4.01 13.64
N VAL A 55 -7.24 -4.71 13.20
CA VAL A 55 -7.10 -5.99 12.48
C VAL A 55 -7.04 -5.71 10.99
N SER A 56 -5.91 -6.02 10.38
CA SER A 56 -5.72 -6.04 8.93
C SER A 56 -6.25 -7.36 8.36
N SER A 57 -6.91 -7.27 7.21
CA SER A 57 -7.44 -8.41 6.45
C SER A 57 -6.43 -8.95 5.44
N GLY A 58 -5.38 -8.18 5.14
CA GLY A 58 -4.29 -8.57 4.26
C GLY A 58 -3.27 -7.47 4.06
N HIS A 59 -2.23 -7.77 3.31
CA HIS A 59 -1.21 -6.80 2.93
C HIS A 59 -0.79 -6.97 1.48
N ILE A 60 -0.31 -5.89 0.89
CA ILE A 60 0.36 -5.92 -0.41
C ILE A 60 1.82 -5.53 -0.28
N TYR A 61 2.65 -6.17 -1.10
CA TYR A 61 4.01 -5.72 -1.36
C TYR A 61 4.04 -4.91 -2.66
N LEU A 62 4.70 -3.77 -2.64
CA LEU A 62 4.89 -2.88 -3.79
C LEU A 62 6.37 -2.55 -3.99
N ASP A 63 6.81 -2.39 -5.23
CA ASP A 63 8.16 -1.94 -5.54
C ASP A 63 8.47 -0.61 -4.83
N GLY A 64 9.69 -0.44 -4.32
CA GLY A 64 10.09 0.76 -3.58
C GLY A 64 10.00 2.07 -4.38
N LYS A 65 9.93 1.99 -5.71
CA LYS A 65 9.71 3.14 -6.61
C LYS A 65 8.28 3.67 -6.61
N VAL A 66 7.32 2.85 -6.16
CA VAL A 66 5.90 3.23 -6.11
C VAL A 66 5.69 4.24 -4.99
N VAL A 67 4.99 5.33 -5.29
CA VAL A 67 4.59 6.31 -4.28
C VAL A 67 3.24 5.87 -3.70
N VAL A 68 3.20 5.59 -2.40
CA VAL A 68 1.98 5.21 -1.68
C VAL A 68 2.01 5.79 -0.26
N GLY A 69 0.87 6.30 0.20
CA GLY A 69 0.69 6.83 1.54
C GLY A 69 -0.57 6.29 2.19
N ILE A 70 -0.74 6.55 3.49
CA ILE A 70 -1.91 6.09 4.26
C ILE A 70 -3.25 6.61 3.69
N LYS A 71 -3.25 7.80 3.09
CA LYS A 71 -4.43 8.41 2.47
C LYS A 71 -4.65 7.98 1.02
N SER A 72 -3.74 7.18 0.44
CA SER A 72 -3.90 6.65 -0.91
C SER A 72 -5.04 5.63 -0.93
N ARG A 73 -5.59 5.42 -2.12
CA ARG A 73 -6.61 4.42 -2.38
C ARG A 73 -6.01 3.32 -3.22
N VAL A 74 -6.11 2.10 -2.73
CA VAL A 74 -5.68 0.90 -3.44
C VAL A 74 -6.91 0.19 -4.01
N THR A 75 -6.86 -0.19 -5.28
CA THR A 75 -7.82 -1.13 -5.87
C THR A 75 -7.13 -2.46 -6.09
N LEU A 76 -7.63 -3.50 -5.40
CA LEU A 76 -7.11 -4.86 -5.48
C LEU A 76 -7.54 -5.55 -6.79
N PRO A 77 -6.91 -6.69 -7.15
CA PRO A 77 -7.25 -7.40 -8.40
C PRO A 77 -8.70 -7.87 -8.49
N ASN A 78 -9.37 -8.03 -7.35
CA ASN A 78 -10.79 -8.37 -7.25
C ASN A 78 -11.72 -7.14 -7.39
N GLY A 79 -11.17 -5.95 -7.63
CA GLY A 79 -11.92 -4.69 -7.74
C GLY A 79 -12.27 -4.03 -6.40
N SER A 80 -12.00 -4.68 -5.27
CA SER A 80 -12.25 -4.09 -3.94
C SER A 80 -11.28 -2.96 -3.63
N LYS A 81 -11.74 -2.01 -2.81
CA LYS A 81 -10.98 -0.82 -2.42
C LYS A 81 -10.90 -0.69 -0.89
N PRO A 82 -10.15 -1.56 -0.21
CA PRO A 82 -10.07 -1.49 1.25
C PRO A 82 -9.30 -0.24 1.70
N PRO A 83 -9.61 0.30 2.89
CA PRO A 83 -8.85 1.41 3.46
C PRO A 83 -7.43 0.97 3.79
N ILE A 84 -6.44 1.82 3.51
CA ILE A 84 -5.06 1.55 3.92
C ILE A 84 -4.93 1.83 5.42
N LEU A 85 -4.53 0.81 6.18
CA LEU A 85 -4.37 0.88 7.63
C LEU A 85 -2.94 1.26 8.02
N SER A 86 -1.93 0.81 7.28
CA SER A 86 -0.53 1.08 7.61
C SER A 86 0.36 0.92 6.37
N VAL A 87 1.35 1.81 6.23
CA VAL A 87 2.35 1.75 5.16
C VAL A 87 3.74 1.68 5.80
N LYS A 88 4.50 0.62 5.51
CA LYS A 88 5.83 0.40 6.08
C LYS A 88 6.89 0.26 4.99
N PRO A 89 7.91 1.13 4.96
CA PRO A 89 9.05 0.92 4.07
C PRO A 89 9.88 -0.26 4.56
N GLN A 90 10.38 -1.06 3.63
CA GLN A 90 11.44 -2.03 3.86
C GLN A 90 12.69 -1.53 3.14
N PHE A 91 13.77 -1.31 3.90
CA PHE A 91 15.01 -0.73 3.40
C PHE A 91 16.00 -1.82 2.98
N ASP A 92 16.80 -1.57 1.94
CA ASP A 92 17.97 -2.38 1.62
C ASP A 92 19.20 -1.90 2.42
N LEU A 93 20.32 -2.61 2.26
CA LEU A 93 21.58 -2.33 2.98
C LEU A 93 22.16 -0.93 2.69
N ASP A 94 21.79 -0.33 1.57
CA ASP A 94 22.20 1.02 1.17
C ASP A 94 21.27 2.11 1.73
N GLY A 95 20.23 1.74 2.48
CA GLY A 95 19.23 2.65 3.04
C GLY A 95 18.15 3.09 2.04
N SER A 96 18.17 2.61 0.79
CA SER A 96 17.09 2.83 -0.17
C SER A 96 15.87 1.99 0.17
N VAL A 97 14.66 2.45 -0.19
CA VAL A 97 13.44 1.65 -0.03
C VAL A 97 13.45 0.55 -1.08
N HIS A 98 13.54 -0.70 -0.63
CA HIS A 98 13.47 -1.89 -1.47
C HIS A 98 12.03 -2.18 -1.90
N HIS A 99 11.09 -2.15 -0.94
CA HIS A 99 9.66 -2.31 -1.21
C HIS A 99 8.83 -1.71 -0.08
N TRP A 100 7.55 -1.50 -0.35
CA TRP A 100 6.55 -1.10 0.65
C TRP A 100 5.73 -2.32 1.06
N THR A 101 5.45 -2.44 2.36
CA THR A 101 4.37 -3.28 2.87
C THR A 101 3.19 -2.39 3.23
N VAL A 102 2.06 -2.60 2.55
CA VAL A 102 0.83 -1.83 2.75
C VAL A 102 -0.24 -2.76 3.32
N TYR A 103 -0.68 -2.49 4.55
CA TYR A 103 -1.71 -3.24 5.25
C TYR A 103 -3.08 -2.60 5.02
N PHE A 104 -4.09 -3.43 4.82
CA PHE A 104 -5.48 -3.03 4.59
C PHE A 104 -6.47 -3.98 5.28
#